data_AF-A0A917XZP4-F1
#
_entry.id   AF-A0A917XZP4-F1
#
_cell.length_a   1.000
_cell.length_b   1.000
_cell.length_c   1.000
_cell.angle_alpha   90.00
_cell.angle_beta   90.00
_cell.angle_gamma   90.00
#
_symmetry.space_group_name_H-M   'P 1'
#
loop_
_entity.id
_entity.type
_entity.pdbx_description
1 polymer ?
#
loop_
_entity_poly.entity_id
_entity_poly.type
_entity_poly.pdbx_seq_one_letter_code
_entity_poly.pdbx_strand_id
1 'polypeptide(L)' 'MDTLVDMLKQIEVLRKEMIQTAEENGLNHEKCITISKELDQLLNEYERVKQVSSPKIKTKQ' A
#
# COMPACT_ATOMS: atom_id res chain seq x y z
N MET A 1 -0.18 18.46 -8.73
CA MET A 1 -0.05 17.44 -9.78
C MET A 1 1.25 16.73 -9.45
N ASP A 2 1.30 15.54 -8.85
CA ASP A 2 0.49 14.33 -9.01
C ASP A 2 0.39 13.59 -7.67
N THR A 3 -0.73 13.70 -6.96
CA THR A 3 -0.92 13.04 -5.65
C THR A 3 -0.84 11.51 -5.78
N LEU A 4 -1.28 10.96 -6.92
CA LEU A 4 -1.24 9.52 -7.20
C LEU A 4 0.18 8.98 -7.40
N VAL A 5 1.07 9.77 -8.01
CA VAL A 5 2.48 9.37 -8.24
C VAL A 5 3.25 9.33 -6.94
N ASP A 6 2.95 10.25 -6.01
CA ASP A 6 3.55 10.25 -4.68
C ASP A 6 3.13 9.02 -3.85
N MET A 7 1.84 8.68 -3.89
CA MET A 7 1.32 7.47 -3.24
C MET A 7 1.94 6.19 -3.81
N LEU A 8 2.09 6.10 -5.13
CA LEU A 8 2.77 4.97 -5.78
C LEU A 8 4.23 4.84 -5.35
N LYS A 9 4.95 5.96 -5.24
CA LYS A 9 6.32 5.97 -4.71
C LYS A 9 6.36 5.46 -3.28
N GLN A 10 5.46 5.92 -2.41
CA GLN A 10 5.39 5.45 -1.03
C GLN A 10 5.10 3.95 -0.96
N ILE A 11 4.16 3.45 -1.75
CA ILE A 11 3.85 2.01 -1.84
C ILE A 11 5.09 1.21 -2.25
N GLU A 12 5.87 1.69 -3.23
CA GLU A 12 7.06 0.98 -3.70
C GLU A 12 8.18 0.96 -2.65
N VAL A 13 8.36 2.06 -1.91
CA VAL A 13 9.32 2.15 -0.80
C VAL A 13 8.93 1.20 0.33
N LEU A 14 7.69 1.28 0.79
CA LEU A 14 7.15 0.38 1.83
C LEU A 14 7.24 -1.08 1.41
N ARG A 15 7.01 -1.39 0.13
CA ARG A 15 7.14 -2.77 -0.38
C ARG A 15 8.58 -3.27 -0.29
N LYS A 16 9.56 -2.44 -0.66
CA LYS A 16 10.99 -2.78 -0.52
C LYS A 16 11.37 -2.96 0.94
N GLU A 17 10.92 -2.08 1.82
CA GLU A 17 11.13 -2.19 3.26
C GLU A 17 10.51 -3.46 3.86
N MET A 18 9.31 -3.84 3.40
CA MET A 18 8.64 -5.09 3.81
C MET A 18 9.46 -6.31 3.41
N ILE A 19 9.91 -6.37 2.15
CA ILE A 19 10.69 -7.47 1.61
C ILE A 19 12.02 -7.56 2.37
N GLN A 20 12.72 -6.45 2.53
CA GLN A 20 13.99 -6.43 3.26
C GLN A 20 13.80 -6.86 4.72
N THR A 21 12.77 -6.35 5.40
CA THR A 21 12.44 -6.76 6.77
C THR A 21 12.09 -8.25 6.85
N ALA A 22 11.37 -8.78 5.86
CA ALA A 22 11.01 -10.18 5.78
C ALA A 22 12.22 -11.08 5.49
N GLU A 23 13.17 -10.62 4.69
CA GLU A 23 14.43 -11.32 4.43
C GLU A 23 15.33 -11.31 5.68
N GLU A 24 15.40 -10.20 6.40
CA GLU A 24 16.27 -10.07 7.58
C GLU A 24 15.68 -10.69 8.86
N ASN A 25 14.37 -10.51 9.10
CA ASN A 25 13.71 -10.86 10.36
C ASN A 25 12.61 -11.93 10.19
N GLY A 26 12.27 -12.29 8.96
CA GLY A 26 11.14 -13.17 8.66
C GLY A 26 9.81 -12.43 8.55
N LEU A 27 8.87 -13.01 7.79
CA LEU A 27 7.52 -12.48 7.57
C LEU A 27 6.67 -12.35 8.86
N ASN A 28 7.08 -13.03 9.93
CA ASN A 28 6.37 -13.02 11.22
C ASN A 28 6.81 -11.88 12.15
N HIS A 29 7.78 -11.06 11.72
CA HIS A 29 8.22 -9.92 12.51
C HIS A 29 7.16 -8.82 12.53
N GLU A 30 6.96 -8.19 13.70
CA GLU A 30 5.96 -7.13 13.89
C GLU A 30 6.10 -5.99 12.86
N LYS A 31 7.34 -5.65 12.47
CA LYS A 31 7.61 -4.68 11.41
C LYS A 31 6.99 -5.08 10.08
N CYS A 32 7.11 -6.34 9.67
CA CYS A 32 6.52 -6.81 8.41
C CYS A 32 4.99 -6.70 8.44
N ILE A 33 4.38 -6.98 9.60
CA ILE A 33 2.93 -6.85 9.80
C ILE A 33 2.50 -5.37 9.76
N THR A 34 3.26 -4.48 10.40
CA THR A 34 3.00 -3.03 10.39
C THR A 34 3.14 -2.46 8.98
N ILE A 35 4.23 -2.78 8.28
CA ILE A 35 4.46 -2.34 6.91
C ILE A 35 3.35 -2.87 5.99
N SER A 36 2.94 -4.13 6.13
CA SER A 36 1.84 -4.70 5.35
C SER A 36 0.52 -3.96 5.56
N LYS A 37 0.21 -3.52 6.79
CA LYS A 37 -1.00 -2.72 7.09
C LYS A 37 -0.92 -1.33 6.48
N GLU A 38 0.22 -0.67 6.59
CA GLU A 38 0.44 0.67 6.02
C GLU A 38 0.34 0.65 4.49
N LEU A 39 0.90 -0.37 3.87
CA LEU A 39 0.89 -0.58 2.42
C LEU A 39 -0.53 -0.86 1.92
N ASP A 40 -1.31 -1.66 2.65
CA ASP A 40 -2.74 -1.90 2.37
C ASP A 40 -3.58 -0.61 2.50
N GLN A 41 -3.34 0.20 3.53
CA GLN A 41 -4.03 1.48 3.71
C GLN A 41 -3.71 2.46 2.56
N LEU A 42 -2.44 2.56 2.17
CA LEU A 42 -2.00 3.39 1.04
C LEU A 42 -2.59 2.92 -0.29
N LEU A 43 -2.66 1.60 -0.52
CA LEU A 43 -3.32 1.01 -1.68
C LEU A 43 -4.82 1.35 -1.70
N ASN A 44 -5.51 1.16 -0.57
CA ASN A 44 -6.92 1.49 -0.46
C ASN A 44 -7.18 2.98 -0.69
N GLU A 45 -6.34 3.86 -0.18
CA GLU A 45 -6.48 5.30 -0.41
C GLU A 45 -6.17 5.68 -1.87
N TYR A 46 -5.13 5.08 -2.46
CA TYR A 46 -4.81 5.23 -3.88
C TYR A 46 -5.98 4.77 -4.77
N GLU A 47 -6.53 3.60 -4.49
CA GLU A 47 -7.72 3.08 -5.16
C GLU A 47 -8.93 3.99 -4.96
N ARG A 48 -9.12 4.54 -3.77
CA ARG A 48 -10.20 5.50 -3.49
C ARG A 48 -10.04 6.76 -4.31
N VAL A 49 -8.87 7.40 -4.31
CA VAL A 49 -8.58 8.61 -5.09
C VAL A 49 -8.73 8.34 -6.58
N LYS A 50 -8.27 7.17 -7.05
CA LYS A 50 -8.43 6.72 -8.43
C LYS A 50 -9.89 6.44 -8.80
N GLN A 51 -10.67 5.83 -7.92
CA GLN A 51 -12.11 5.56 -8.13
C GLN A 51 -12.97 6.83 -8.07
N VAL A 52 -12.62 7.82 -7.24
CA VAL A 52 -13.30 9.13 -7.25
C VAL A 52 -13.13 9.80 -8.61
N SER A 53 -12.03 9.51 -9.30
CA SER A 53 -11.71 9.97 -10.66
C SER A 53 -12.33 9.11 -11.77
N SER A 54 -12.94 7.97 -11.45
CA SER A 54 -13.58 7.05 -12.40
C SER A 54 -14.67 6.22 -11.72
N PRO A 55 -15.97 6.56 -11.88
CA PRO A 55 -17.06 5.87 -11.21
C PRO A 55 -17.24 4.46 -11.80
N LYS A 56 -16.58 3.46 -11.23
CA LYS A 56 -16.84 2.05 -11.52
C LYS A 56 -16.99 1.23 -10.24
N ILE A 57 -18.26 1.14 -9.83
CA ILE A 57 -18.98 -0.02 -9.30
C ILE A 57 -18.38 -0.71 -8.06
N LYS A 58 -19.10 -0.53 -6.95
CA LYS A 58 -19.01 -1.27 -5.70
C LYS A 58 -19.00 -2.79 -5.93
N THR A 59 -18.09 -3.49 -5.29
CA THR A 59 -18.35 -4.84 -4.78
C THR A 59 -17.93 -4.90 -3.32
N LYS A 60 -18.91 -4.61 -2.45
CA LYS A 60 -18.97 -5.20 -1.11
C LYS A 60 -19.12 -6.71 -1.30
N GLN A 61 -18.32 -7.51 -0.62
CA GLN A 61 -18.69 -8.87 -0.24
C GLN A 61 -18.66 -8.94 1.28
#